data_AF-A0A0G1YQY8-F1
#
_entry.id   AF-A0A0G1YQY8-F1
#
_cell.length_a   1.000
_cell.length_b   1.000
_cell.length_c   1.000
_cell.angle_alpha   90.00
_cell.angle_beta   90.00
_cell.angle_gamma   90.00
#
_symmetry.space_group_name_H-M   'P 1'
#
loop_
_entity.id
_entity.type
_entity.pdbx_description
1 polymer ?
#
loop_
_entity_poly.entity_id
_entity_poly.type
_entity_poly.pdbx_seq_one_letter_code
_entity_poly.pdbx_strand_id
1 'polypeptide(L)'
;MKLDKQGKLEQFPPINGVYKRKDGRWFMRPDAQSEGAELPEDMARQIRLDLRIERRMGNPLNYKSRAFHNEIDCHQTALRAIGMGDSARNLFRFPNERFKTFQSLDETTSYIRDAVGKKMGLAQIKGSAEMIWHSFLTGVDELGRIICFERGTGEDSSFYVVLFEDIYKSYESYAEREMYGVIMFPIYWAVGPVDEIKQSSLTQTAKIKK
;
A
#
# COMPACT_ATOMS: atom_id res chain seq x y z
N MET A 1 -28.88 3.02 -9.56
CA MET A 1 -29.16 2.41 -8.23
C MET A 1 -29.70 1.02 -8.48
N LYS A 2 -29.04 -0.04 -8.03
CA LYS A 2 -29.52 -1.43 -8.20
C LYS A 2 -30.13 -1.90 -6.88
N LEU A 3 -31.28 -2.57 -6.98
CA LEU A 3 -31.94 -3.23 -5.87
C LEU A 3 -31.62 -4.72 -5.97
N ASP A 4 -31.43 -5.38 -4.83
CA ASP A 4 -31.31 -6.82 -4.79
C ASP A 4 -32.65 -7.52 -5.10
N LYS A 5 -32.64 -8.85 -5.17
CA LYS A 5 -33.85 -9.67 -5.40
C LYS A 5 -34.94 -9.50 -4.33
N GLN A 6 -34.66 -8.80 -3.24
CA GLN A 6 -35.58 -8.51 -2.14
C GLN A 6 -35.96 -7.02 -2.07
N GLY A 7 -35.63 -6.23 -3.09
CA GLY A 7 -35.97 -4.81 -3.16
C GLY A 7 -35.19 -3.95 -2.18
N LYS A 8 -34.12 -4.46 -1.56
CA LYS A 8 -33.22 -3.66 -0.73
C LYS A 8 -32.16 -3.02 -1.62
N LEU A 9 -31.74 -1.81 -1.24
CA LEU A 9 -30.55 -1.17 -1.81
C LEU A 9 -29.41 -2.17 -1.75
N GLU A 10 -28.93 -2.58 -2.92
CA GLU A 10 -27.78 -3.46 -3.02
C GLU A 10 -26.64 -2.74 -2.29
N GLN A 11 -26.18 -3.29 -1.15
CA GLN A 11 -25.10 -2.70 -0.38
C GLN A 11 -23.86 -2.68 -1.29
N PHE A 12 -23.61 -1.52 -1.90
CA PHE A 12 -22.40 -1.32 -2.67
C PHE A 12 -21.20 -1.60 -1.75
N PRO A 13 -20.20 -2.35 -2.23
CA PRO A 13 -18.97 -2.54 -1.48
C PRO A 13 -18.39 -1.20 -1.02
N PRO A 14 -17.79 -1.13 0.17
CA PRO A 14 -17.22 0.11 0.68
C PRO A 14 -16.25 0.70 -0.35
N ILE A 15 -16.48 1.96 -0.70
CA ILE A 15 -15.50 2.81 -1.38
C ILE A 15 -14.35 3.04 -0.38
N ASN A 16 -13.11 2.99 -0.86
CA ASN A 16 -11.92 3.08 -0.02
C ASN A 16 -11.96 2.04 1.13
N GLY A 17 -11.90 0.76 0.76
CA GLY A 17 -11.92 -0.29 1.77
C GLY A 17 -11.76 -1.71 1.28
N VAL A 18 -11.90 -2.64 2.23
CA VAL A 18 -11.79 -4.08 2.00
C VAL A 18 -13.13 -4.76 2.26
N TYR A 19 -13.51 -5.69 1.39
CA TYR A 19 -14.75 -6.45 1.49
C TYR A 19 -14.61 -7.91 1.05
N LYS A 20 -15.52 -8.76 1.57
CA LYS A 20 -15.64 -10.16 1.18
C LYS A 20 -16.84 -10.32 0.27
N ARG A 21 -16.64 -10.91 -0.91
CA ARG A 21 -17.72 -11.29 -1.84
C ARG A 21 -18.48 -12.51 -1.32
N LYS A 22 -19.66 -12.75 -1.91
CA LYS A 22 -20.51 -13.91 -1.59
C LYS A 22 -19.86 -15.26 -1.91
N ASP A 23 -18.93 -15.29 -2.86
CA ASP A 23 -18.12 -16.46 -3.22
C ASP A 23 -16.97 -16.72 -2.23
N GLY A 24 -16.81 -15.86 -1.23
CA GLY A 24 -15.79 -15.97 -0.18
C GLY A 24 -14.46 -15.30 -0.48
N ARG A 25 -14.28 -14.71 -1.66
CA ARG A 25 -13.04 -14.01 -2.05
C ARG A 25 -13.00 -12.58 -1.50
N TRP A 26 -11.81 -12.06 -1.24
CA TRP A 26 -11.60 -10.75 -0.63
C TRP A 26 -11.02 -9.76 -1.64
N PHE A 27 -11.44 -8.51 -1.55
CA PHE A 27 -11.05 -7.44 -2.47
C PHE A 27 -10.76 -6.15 -1.72
N MET A 28 -9.77 -5.39 -2.19
CA MET A 28 -9.57 -3.98 -1.85
C MET A 28 -10.03 -3.08 -3.00
N ARG A 29 -10.83 -2.08 -2.68
CA ARG A 29 -11.54 -1.25 -3.64
C ARG A 29 -11.31 0.24 -3.38
N PRO A 30 -10.77 1.00 -4.34
CA PRO A 30 -10.59 2.43 -4.17
C PRO A 30 -11.91 3.17 -4.43
N ASP A 31 -12.66 2.76 -5.45
CA ASP A 31 -13.80 3.49 -6.01
C ASP A 31 -14.89 2.56 -6.57
N ALA A 32 -15.95 3.14 -7.11
CA ALA A 32 -17.08 2.38 -7.64
C ALA A 32 -16.85 1.78 -9.05
N GLN A 33 -15.73 2.05 -9.71
CA GLN A 33 -15.51 1.73 -11.12
C GLN A 33 -15.05 0.29 -11.37
N SER A 34 -14.45 -0.37 -10.37
CA SER A 34 -14.08 -1.79 -10.44
C SER A 34 -14.47 -2.53 -9.17
N GLU A 35 -14.38 -3.86 -9.20
CA GLU A 35 -14.42 -4.70 -7.99
C GLU A 35 -13.15 -4.53 -7.15
N GLY A 36 -12.06 -4.08 -7.78
CA GLY A 36 -10.79 -3.79 -7.14
C GLY A 36 -9.83 -4.98 -7.19
N ALA A 37 -8.75 -4.89 -6.44
CA ALA A 37 -7.71 -5.92 -6.45
C ALA A 37 -8.03 -7.02 -5.44
N GLU A 38 -7.86 -8.28 -5.86
CA GLU A 38 -8.05 -9.44 -4.99
C GLU A 38 -6.97 -9.52 -3.92
N LEU A 39 -7.38 -9.89 -2.70
CA LEU A 39 -6.51 -10.08 -1.55
C LEU A 39 -6.54 -11.54 -1.07
N PRO A 40 -5.38 -12.10 -0.68
CA PRO A 40 -5.32 -13.25 0.21
C PRO A 40 -6.10 -12.99 1.51
N GLU A 41 -6.73 -14.03 2.07
CA GLU A 41 -7.61 -13.87 3.24
C GLU A 41 -6.87 -13.39 4.49
N ASP A 42 -5.64 -13.85 4.72
CA ASP A 42 -4.78 -13.40 5.82
C ASP A 42 -4.53 -11.89 5.74
N MET A 43 -4.14 -11.40 4.55
CA MET A 43 -3.92 -9.97 4.29
C MET A 43 -5.21 -9.16 4.45
N ALA A 44 -6.32 -9.65 3.90
CA ALA A 44 -7.60 -8.97 3.96
C ALA A 44 -8.11 -8.77 5.40
N ARG A 45 -7.89 -9.78 6.28
CA ARG A 45 -8.23 -9.66 7.71
C ARG A 45 -7.41 -8.57 8.39
N GLN A 46 -6.11 -8.50 8.10
CA GLN A 46 -5.22 -7.51 8.69
C GLN A 46 -5.54 -6.09 8.20
N ILE A 47 -5.66 -5.88 6.89
CA ILE A 47 -6.01 -4.57 6.31
C ILE A 47 -7.38 -4.09 6.83
N ARG A 48 -8.37 -4.99 6.91
CA ARG A 48 -9.69 -4.64 7.44
C ARG A 48 -9.63 -4.25 8.93
N LEU A 49 -8.78 -4.90 9.72
CA LEU A 49 -8.55 -4.54 11.12
C LEU A 49 -7.96 -3.14 11.21
N ASP A 50 -6.93 -2.84 10.42
CA ASP A 50 -6.25 -1.55 10.41
C ASP A 50 -7.21 -0.42 10.01
N LEU A 51 -7.97 -0.58 8.92
CA LEU A 51 -9.01 0.37 8.50
C LEU A 51 -10.11 0.54 9.57
N ARG A 52 -10.47 -0.53 10.28
CA ARG A 52 -11.48 -0.45 11.36
C ARG A 52 -10.94 0.30 12.58
N ILE A 53 -9.65 0.15 12.89
CA ILE A 53 -9.02 0.88 13.98
C ILE A 53 -9.01 2.37 13.66
N GLU A 54 -8.60 2.78 12.45
CA GLU A 54 -8.65 4.19 12.01
C GLU A 54 -10.04 4.81 12.14
N ARG A 55 -11.08 4.12 11.64
CA ARG A 55 -12.47 4.59 11.77
C ARG A 55 -12.92 4.75 13.23
N ARG A 56 -12.35 3.97 14.16
CA ARG A 56 -12.61 4.07 15.61
C ARG A 56 -11.73 5.12 16.29
N MET A 57 -10.58 5.46 15.72
CA MET A 57 -9.65 6.47 16.23
C MET A 57 -10.07 7.90 15.88
N GLY A 58 -10.92 8.10 14.87
CA GLY A 58 -11.68 9.35 14.67
C GLY A 58 -12.63 9.70 15.84
N ASN A 59 -12.76 8.84 16.86
CA ASN A 59 -13.45 9.14 18.10
C ASN A 59 -12.48 9.80 19.12
N PRO A 60 -12.76 11.03 19.59
CA PRO A 60 -11.88 11.79 20.49
C PRO A 60 -11.54 11.09 21.82
N LEU A 61 -12.28 10.05 22.21
CA LEU A 61 -12.10 9.34 23.48
C LEU A 61 -10.94 8.31 23.48
N ASN A 62 -10.35 7.99 22.32
CA ASN A 62 -9.29 6.96 22.19
C ASN A 62 -7.87 7.55 22.01
N TYR A 63 -7.40 8.34 22.97
CA TYR A 63 -6.08 9.00 22.90
C TYR A 63 -4.89 8.03 22.95
N LYS A 64 -4.92 6.99 23.79
CA LYS A 64 -3.79 6.03 23.94
C LYS A 64 -3.57 5.16 22.69
N SER A 65 -4.65 4.82 21.97
CA SER A 65 -4.56 4.06 20.71
C SER A 65 -3.99 4.90 19.56
N ARG A 66 -4.22 6.22 19.58
CA ARG A 66 -3.65 7.16 18.60
C ARG A 66 -2.12 7.24 18.68
N ALA A 67 -1.57 7.29 19.90
CA ALA A 67 -0.10 7.34 20.08
C ALA A 67 0.60 6.10 19.51
N PHE A 68 0.12 4.90 19.82
CA PHE A 68 0.68 3.65 19.29
C PHE A 68 0.52 3.51 17.77
N HIS A 69 -0.61 3.97 17.21
CA HIS A 69 -0.80 3.93 15.76
C HIS A 69 0.05 4.96 15.04
N ASN A 70 0.25 6.18 15.57
CA ASN A 70 1.10 7.19 14.95
C ASN A 70 2.59 6.80 14.87
N GLU A 71 3.02 5.78 15.62
CA GLU A 71 4.37 5.22 15.55
C GLU A 71 4.55 4.25 14.36
N ILE A 72 3.46 3.80 13.71
CA ILE A 72 3.51 2.86 12.60
C ILE A 72 3.59 3.62 11.26
N ASP A 73 4.74 3.64 10.61
CA ASP A 73 4.85 4.26 9.28
C ASP A 73 4.25 3.37 8.15
N CYS A 74 4.25 3.89 6.93
CA CYS A 74 3.82 3.17 5.72
C CYS A 74 4.56 1.84 5.52
N HIS A 75 5.84 1.74 5.92
CA HIS A 75 6.64 0.52 5.81
C HIS A 75 6.15 -0.55 6.77
N GLN A 76 6.02 -0.19 8.04
CA GLN A 76 5.54 -1.12 9.06
C GLN A 76 4.13 -1.59 8.76
N THR A 77 3.30 -0.73 8.17
CA THR A 77 1.95 -1.07 7.71
C THR A 77 1.96 -2.15 6.63
N ALA A 78 2.71 -1.92 5.55
CA ALA A 78 2.77 -2.87 4.45
C ALA A 78 3.36 -4.22 4.91
N LEU A 79 4.36 -4.20 5.78
CA LEU A 79 4.99 -5.41 6.32
C LEU A 79 4.10 -6.16 7.31
N ARG A 80 3.37 -5.45 8.17
CA ARG A 80 2.39 -6.05 9.07
C ARG A 80 1.27 -6.72 8.28
N ALA A 81 0.77 -6.07 7.23
CA ALA A 81 -0.29 -6.61 6.38
C ALA A 81 0.09 -7.92 5.68
N ILE A 82 1.39 -8.17 5.46
CA ILE A 82 1.89 -9.43 4.91
C ILE A 82 2.46 -10.38 5.98
N GLY A 83 2.24 -10.11 7.27
CA GLY A 83 2.68 -10.99 8.36
C GLY A 83 4.20 -10.95 8.65
N MET A 84 4.90 -9.90 8.20
CA MET A 84 6.33 -9.67 8.47
C MET A 84 6.59 -8.58 9.53
N GLY A 85 5.53 -7.99 10.10
CA GLY A 85 5.58 -6.80 10.96
C GLY A 85 6.04 -7.00 12.42
N ASP A 86 6.08 -8.24 12.94
CA ASP A 86 6.50 -8.50 14.34
C ASP A 86 7.99 -8.20 14.60
N SER A 87 8.76 -8.01 13.54
CA SER A 87 10.17 -7.64 13.61
C SER A 87 10.37 -6.14 13.37
N ALA A 88 9.68 -5.27 14.12
CA ALA A 88 9.73 -3.80 14.02
C ALA A 88 11.14 -3.14 13.99
N ARG A 89 12.21 -3.91 14.19
CA ARG A 89 13.62 -3.50 14.10
C ARG A 89 14.27 -3.80 12.74
N ASN A 90 13.62 -4.57 11.87
CA ASN A 90 14.14 -5.04 10.59
C ASN A 90 13.23 -4.55 9.48
N LEU A 91 13.51 -3.36 8.93
CA LEU A 91 12.81 -2.88 7.75
C LEU A 91 13.19 -3.78 6.57
N PHE A 92 12.22 -4.56 6.08
CA PHE A 92 12.37 -5.28 4.82
C PHE A 92 12.69 -4.28 3.70
N ARG A 93 13.69 -4.60 2.88
CA ARG A 93 14.08 -3.80 1.73
C ARG A 93 14.41 -4.71 0.57
N PHE A 94 13.92 -4.36 -0.62
CA PHE A 94 14.44 -4.97 -1.83
C PHE A 94 15.95 -4.69 -1.98
N PRO A 95 16.71 -5.60 -2.59
CA PRO A 95 18.10 -5.33 -2.98
C PRO A 95 18.21 -4.11 -3.91
N ASN A 96 19.32 -3.38 -3.83
CA ASN A 96 19.50 -2.12 -4.55
C ASN A 96 19.36 -2.26 -6.08
N GLU A 97 19.74 -3.40 -6.62
CA GLU A 97 19.64 -3.77 -8.04
C GLU A 97 18.20 -3.97 -8.54
N ARG A 98 17.22 -4.12 -7.64
CA ARG A 98 15.80 -4.24 -8.00
C ARG A 98 15.14 -2.89 -8.26
N PHE A 99 15.76 -1.82 -7.80
CA PHE A 99 15.23 -0.47 -7.91
C PHE A 99 15.51 0.10 -9.30
N LYS A 100 14.45 0.55 -9.97
CA LYS A 100 14.48 1.10 -11.33
C LYS A 100 13.89 2.50 -11.37
N THR A 101 14.36 3.31 -12.31
CA THR A 101 13.78 4.62 -12.62
C THR A 101 12.93 4.49 -13.88
N PHE A 102 11.91 5.33 -13.98
CA PHE A 102 10.97 5.37 -15.11
C PHE A 102 10.74 6.83 -15.49
N GLN A 103 10.42 7.08 -16.76
CA GLN A 103 10.23 8.44 -17.27
C GLN A 103 8.77 8.89 -17.22
N SER A 104 7.83 7.97 -16.97
CA SER A 104 6.40 8.27 -16.96
C SER A 104 5.59 7.38 -16.02
N LEU A 105 4.37 7.84 -15.72
CA LEU A 105 3.34 7.06 -15.04
C LEU A 105 3.04 5.76 -15.78
N ASP A 106 2.97 5.79 -17.11
CA ASP A 106 2.63 4.63 -17.94
C ASP A 106 3.71 3.55 -17.90
N GLU A 107 4.98 3.95 -17.97
CA GLU A 107 6.12 3.03 -17.80
C GLU A 107 6.12 2.39 -16.42
N THR A 108 5.91 3.20 -15.38
CA THR A 108 5.89 2.72 -13.99
C THR A 108 4.70 1.78 -13.75
N THR A 109 3.54 2.12 -14.30
CA THR A 109 2.32 1.30 -14.24
C THR A 109 2.52 -0.04 -14.95
N SER A 110 3.13 -0.02 -16.14
CA SER A 110 3.43 -1.24 -16.89
C SER A 110 4.39 -2.15 -16.12
N TYR A 111 5.45 -1.57 -15.55
CA TYR A 111 6.39 -2.30 -14.71
C TYR A 111 5.71 -2.97 -13.50
N ILE A 112 4.88 -2.23 -12.75
CA ILE A 112 4.19 -2.78 -11.58
C ILE A 112 3.22 -3.89 -11.99
N ARG A 113 2.45 -3.68 -13.06
CA ARG A 113 1.51 -4.67 -13.57
C ARG A 113 2.21 -5.97 -13.97
N ASP A 114 3.34 -5.87 -14.68
CA ASP A 114 4.09 -7.04 -15.13
C ASP A 114 4.75 -7.79 -13.97
N ALA A 115 5.29 -7.05 -12.99
CA ALA A 115 5.97 -7.63 -11.84
C ALA A 115 5.01 -8.32 -10.87
N VAL A 116 3.78 -7.82 -10.71
CA VAL A 116 2.79 -8.33 -9.75
C VAL A 116 1.82 -9.32 -10.41
N GLY A 117 1.48 -9.10 -11.68
CA GLY A 117 0.50 -9.90 -12.41
C GLY A 117 -0.87 -9.88 -11.74
N LYS A 118 -1.41 -11.06 -11.43
CA LYS A 118 -2.70 -11.25 -10.75
C LYS A 118 -2.56 -11.46 -9.23
N LYS A 119 -1.36 -11.29 -8.68
CA LYS A 119 -1.09 -11.49 -7.25
C LYS A 119 -1.18 -10.15 -6.50
N MET A 120 -1.03 -10.21 -5.19
CA MET A 120 -0.68 -9.03 -4.40
C MET A 120 0.82 -8.80 -4.43
N GLY A 121 1.23 -7.54 -4.54
CA GLY A 121 2.60 -7.09 -4.52
C GLY A 121 2.89 -6.16 -3.35
N LEU A 122 4.18 -6.05 -3.03
CA LEU A 122 4.72 -5.00 -2.17
C LEU A 122 5.57 -4.09 -3.05
N ALA A 123 5.30 -2.79 -3.01
CA ALA A 123 6.08 -1.78 -3.68
C ALA A 123 6.88 -0.96 -2.67
N GLN A 124 8.07 -0.52 -3.07
CA GLN A 124 8.95 0.36 -2.29
C GLN A 124 9.49 1.47 -3.17
N ILE A 125 9.58 2.66 -2.58
CA ILE A 125 10.12 3.87 -3.20
C ILE A 125 11.34 4.33 -2.43
N LYS A 126 12.40 4.73 -3.12
CA LYS A 126 13.55 5.41 -2.52
C LYS A 126 14.02 6.55 -3.41
N GLY A 127 14.61 7.58 -2.81
CA GLY A 127 15.35 8.61 -3.54
C GLY A 127 16.85 8.61 -3.27
N SER A 128 17.38 7.64 -2.54
CA SER A 128 18.81 7.41 -2.41
C SER A 128 19.11 5.93 -2.26
N ALA A 129 20.39 5.53 -2.37
CA ALA A 129 20.80 4.13 -2.23
C ALA A 129 20.45 3.52 -0.87
N GLU A 130 20.35 4.33 0.18
CA GLU A 130 20.29 3.86 1.57
C GLU A 130 18.93 4.08 2.25
N MET A 131 18.03 4.86 1.66
CA MET A 131 16.81 5.31 2.34
C MET A 131 15.55 5.00 1.53
N ILE A 132 14.78 4.00 1.99
CA ILE A 132 13.43 3.79 1.50
C ILE A 132 12.54 4.90 2.08
N TRP A 133 11.87 5.63 1.20
CA TRP A 133 10.95 6.71 1.53
C TRP A 133 9.55 6.18 1.80
N HIS A 134 9.17 5.10 1.14
CA HIS A 134 7.81 4.61 1.20
C HIS A 134 7.69 3.12 0.89
N SER A 135 6.72 2.46 1.50
CA SER A 135 6.27 1.13 1.07
C SER A 135 4.76 1.02 1.16
N PHE A 136 4.15 0.30 0.23
CA PHE A 136 2.72 0.09 0.17
C PHE A 136 2.40 -1.25 -0.50
N LEU A 137 1.22 -1.79 -0.19
CA LEU A 137 0.72 -2.98 -0.87
C LEU A 137 0.02 -2.57 -2.15
N THR A 138 0.14 -3.41 -3.18
CA THR A 138 -0.41 -3.12 -4.49
C THR A 138 -0.99 -4.37 -5.14
N GLY A 139 -2.04 -4.22 -5.94
CA GLY A 139 -2.64 -5.28 -6.74
C GLY A 139 -3.31 -4.70 -7.98
N VAL A 140 -3.64 -5.55 -8.94
CA VAL A 140 -4.22 -5.13 -10.22
C VAL A 140 -5.69 -5.54 -10.26
N ASP A 141 -6.58 -4.60 -10.58
CA ASP A 141 -8.01 -4.87 -10.76
C ASP A 141 -8.32 -5.42 -12.16
N GLU A 142 -9.58 -5.78 -12.40
CA GLU A 142 -10.02 -6.33 -13.69
C GLU A 142 -9.93 -5.35 -14.87
N LEU A 143 -9.80 -4.05 -14.60
CA LEU A 143 -9.60 -3.00 -15.59
C LEU A 143 -8.11 -2.73 -15.86
N GLY A 144 -7.21 -3.45 -15.18
CA GLY A 144 -5.77 -3.25 -15.28
C GLY A 144 -5.26 -2.07 -14.47
N ARG A 145 -6.09 -1.46 -13.62
CA ARG A 145 -5.69 -0.36 -12.73
C ARG A 145 -4.93 -0.92 -11.54
N ILE A 146 -3.94 -0.17 -11.08
CA ILE A 146 -3.16 -0.53 -9.91
C ILE A 146 -3.83 0.07 -8.68
N ILE A 147 -4.27 -0.81 -7.80
CA ILE A 147 -4.91 -0.48 -6.53
C ILE A 147 -3.87 -0.63 -5.43
N CYS A 148 -3.80 0.35 -4.53
CA CYS A 148 -2.82 0.38 -3.46
C CYS A 148 -3.50 0.47 -2.10
N PHE A 149 -2.92 -0.21 -1.10
CA PHE A 149 -3.23 0.01 0.31
C PHE A 149 -2.05 0.72 0.98
N GLU A 150 -2.34 1.87 1.55
CA GLU A 150 -1.36 2.84 2.01
C GLU A 150 -1.73 3.45 3.35
N ARG A 151 -0.74 4.05 4.00
CA ARG A 151 -0.91 4.98 5.11
C ARG A 151 -0.47 6.37 4.69
N GLY A 152 -1.33 7.36 4.93
CA GLY A 152 -0.99 8.77 4.74
C GLY A 152 0.18 9.22 5.62
N THR A 153 0.84 10.29 5.22
CA THR A 153 1.93 10.93 5.97
C THR A 153 1.46 12.23 6.62
N GLY A 154 1.96 12.57 7.81
CA GLY A 154 1.67 13.84 8.48
C GLY A 154 0.50 13.77 9.45
N GLU A 155 -0.25 14.87 9.60
CA GLU A 155 -1.33 14.99 10.60
C GLU A 155 -2.50 14.01 10.36
N ASP A 156 -2.77 13.65 9.10
CA ASP A 156 -3.75 12.63 8.69
C ASP A 156 -3.05 11.29 8.36
N SER A 157 -2.44 10.68 9.38
CA SER A 157 -1.78 9.38 9.30
C SER A 157 -2.76 8.20 9.21
N SER A 158 -3.81 8.31 8.38
CA SER A 158 -4.84 7.28 8.23
C SER A 158 -4.52 6.27 7.13
N PHE A 159 -5.03 5.03 7.32
CA PHE A 159 -5.00 3.99 6.30
C PHE A 159 -6.08 4.20 5.24
N TYR A 160 -5.73 4.00 3.98
CA TYR A 160 -6.68 4.10 2.87
C TYR A 160 -6.29 3.19 1.69
N VAL A 161 -7.28 2.94 0.84
CA VAL A 161 -7.15 2.29 -0.46
C VAL A 161 -7.27 3.35 -1.54
N VAL A 162 -6.28 3.42 -2.43
CA VAL A 162 -6.14 4.47 -3.45
C VAL A 162 -5.69 3.89 -4.79
N LEU A 163 -5.75 4.69 -5.86
CA LEU A 163 -5.10 4.37 -7.12
C LEU A 163 -3.61 4.71 -7.07
N PHE A 164 -2.79 3.92 -7.76
CA PHE A 164 -1.35 4.18 -7.88
C PHE A 164 -1.03 5.56 -8.45
N GLU A 165 -1.86 6.06 -9.38
CA GLU A 165 -1.70 7.38 -9.99
C GLU A 165 -1.62 8.52 -8.95
N ASP A 166 -2.39 8.43 -7.88
CA ASP A 166 -2.40 9.45 -6.82
C ASP A 166 -1.07 9.42 -6.02
N ILE A 167 -0.53 8.22 -5.78
CA ILE A 167 0.78 8.03 -5.16
C ILE A 167 1.87 8.60 -6.07
N TYR A 168 1.86 8.21 -7.35
CA TYR A 168 2.84 8.68 -8.33
C TYR A 168 2.89 10.21 -8.41
N LYS A 169 1.73 10.86 -8.57
CA LYS A 169 1.63 12.34 -8.63
C LYS A 169 2.14 13.01 -7.36
N SER A 170 1.90 12.41 -6.20
CA SER A 170 2.44 12.91 -4.94
C SER A 170 3.98 12.95 -4.98
N TYR A 171 4.62 11.86 -5.40
CA TYR A 171 6.08 11.79 -5.51
C TYR A 171 6.67 12.64 -6.64
N GLU A 172 5.99 12.73 -7.79
CA GLU A 172 6.35 13.66 -8.86
C GLU A 172 6.35 15.11 -8.34
N SER A 173 5.30 15.51 -7.61
CA SER A 173 5.23 16.84 -7.00
C SER A 173 6.34 17.09 -5.96
N TYR A 174 6.77 16.05 -5.23
CA TYR A 174 7.92 16.15 -4.33
C TYR A 174 9.22 16.34 -5.09
N ALA A 175 9.39 15.66 -6.23
CA ALA A 175 10.57 15.82 -7.09
C ALA A 175 10.62 17.20 -7.77
N GLU A 176 9.46 17.77 -8.12
CA GLU A 176 9.34 19.10 -8.72
C GLU A 176 9.49 20.25 -7.70
N ARG A 177 9.14 20.02 -6.42
CA ARG A 177 9.33 21.01 -5.37
C ARG A 177 10.82 21.11 -5.01
N GLU A 178 11.44 22.22 -5.42
CA GLU A 178 12.71 22.73 -4.87
C GLU A 178 12.58 23.01 -3.36
N MET A 179 12.46 21.98 -2.53
CA MET A 179 12.55 22.14 -1.10
C MET A 179 14.03 22.23 -0.75
N TYR A 180 14.54 23.46 -0.63
CA TYR A 180 15.86 23.84 -0.11
C TYR A 180 17.07 23.73 -1.06
N GLY A 181 16.90 23.85 -2.38
CA GLY A 181 18.04 23.92 -3.31
C GLY A 181 18.82 22.61 -3.45
N VAL A 182 18.22 21.48 -3.05
CA VAL A 182 18.74 20.14 -3.29
C VAL A 182 18.02 19.58 -4.50
N ILE A 183 18.76 19.29 -5.56
CA ILE A 183 18.26 18.53 -6.72
C ILE A 183 17.74 17.20 -6.18
N MET A 184 16.43 16.98 -6.25
CA MET A 184 15.84 15.69 -5.89
C MET A 184 16.32 14.67 -6.91
N PHE A 185 17.10 13.71 -6.41
CA PHE A 185 17.58 12.53 -7.10
C PHE A 185 16.41 11.80 -7.78
N PRO A 186 16.66 11.04 -8.86
CA PRO A 186 15.60 10.30 -9.52
C PRO A 186 14.87 9.38 -8.52
N ILE A 187 13.56 9.26 -8.68
CA ILE A 187 12.74 8.37 -7.86
C ILE A 187 12.94 6.95 -8.37
N TYR A 188 13.31 6.05 -7.45
CA TYR A 188 13.49 4.65 -7.76
C TYR A 188 12.37 3.80 -7.18
N TRP A 189 11.89 2.86 -7.98
CA TRP A 189 10.78 1.97 -7.67
C TRP A 189 11.24 0.52 -7.68
N ALA A 190 10.83 -0.24 -6.67
CA ALA A 190 10.97 -1.70 -6.65
C ALA A 190 9.63 -2.33 -6.27
N VAL A 191 9.28 -3.42 -6.93
CA VAL A 191 8.03 -4.14 -6.66
C VAL A 191 8.23 -5.63 -6.91
N GLY A 192 7.46 -6.44 -6.19
CA GLY A 192 7.40 -7.88 -6.41
C GLY A 192 6.21 -8.53 -5.71
N PRO A 193 5.86 -9.77 -6.09
CA PRO A 193 4.77 -10.51 -5.46
C PRO A 193 5.06 -10.82 -4.00
N VAL A 194 4.05 -10.67 -3.14
CA VAL A 194 4.16 -10.90 -1.69
C VAL A 194 4.59 -12.33 -1.37
N ASP A 195 4.08 -13.33 -2.09
CA ASP A 195 4.41 -14.74 -1.84
C ASP A 195 5.89 -15.04 -2.09
N GLU A 196 6.50 -14.41 -3.09
CA GLU A 196 7.92 -14.56 -3.42
C GLU A 196 8.79 -13.85 -2.37
N ILE A 197 8.33 -12.69 -1.90
CA ILE A 197 8.98 -11.93 -0.83
C ILE A 197 9.02 -12.73 0.47
N LYS A 198 7.90 -13.38 0.83
CA LYS A 198 7.80 -14.25 2.02
C LYS A 198 8.71 -15.47 1.96
N GLN A 199 9.00 -15.99 0.76
CA GLN A 199 9.75 -17.24 0.56
C GLN A 199 11.25 -17.04 0.38
N SER A 200 11.71 -15.83 0.05
CA SER A 200 13.11 -15.58 -0.29
C SER A 200 14.01 -15.27 0.92
N SER A 201 15.27 -15.68 0.84
CA SER A 201 16.37 -15.17 1.68
C SER A 201 16.90 -13.81 1.19
N LEU A 202 16.17 -13.10 0.30
CA LEU A 202 16.55 -11.80 -0.29
C LEU A 202 16.35 -10.64 0.70
N THR A 203 16.62 -10.89 1.98
CA THR A 203 16.48 -9.91 3.05
C THR A 203 17.86 -9.36 3.39
N GLN A 204 18.07 -8.08 3.15
CA GLN A 204 19.08 -7.36 3.93
C GLN A 204 18.42 -6.85 5.19
N THR A 205 18.77 -7.47 6.32
CA THR A 205 18.46 -6.94 7.63
C THR A 205 19.38 -5.74 7.87
N ALA A 206 18.89 -4.52 7.63
CA ALA A 206 19.62 -3.34 8.05
C ALA A 206 19.72 -3.34 9.59
N LYS A 207 20.87 -3.75 10.13
CA LYS A 207 21.16 -3.58 11.56
C LYS A 207 21.21 -2.07 11.84
N ILE A 208 20.22 -1.54 12.53
CA ILE A 208 20.32 -0.20 13.14
C ILE A 208 21.47 -0.28 14.15
N LYS A 209 22.62 0.36 13.85
CA LYS A 209 23.72 0.51 14.82
C LYS A 209 23.19 1.36 15.98
N LYS A 210 23.40 0.87 17.21
CA LYS A 210 23.18 1.63 18.45
C LYS A 210 24.16 2.79 18.55
#